data_AF-A0A3M0XBG9-F1
#
_entry.id   AF-A0A3M0XBG9-F1
#
_cell.length_a   1.000
_cell.length_b   1.000
_cell.length_c   1.000
_cell.angle_alpha   90.00
_cell.angle_beta   90.00
_cell.angle_gamma   90.00
#
_symmetry.space_group_name_H-M   'P 1'
#
loop_
_entity.id
_entity.type
_entity.pdbx_description
1 polymer ?
#
loop_
_entity_poly.entity_id
_entity_poly.type
_entity_poly.pdbx_seq_one_letter_code
_entity_poly.pdbx_strand_id
1 'polypeptide(L)' 'MNDDLMILYNYIVEYKMAHDGNSPSYYDIAGALDMNTGAVYRALRLLKARGLIDFEPRKTRSIIVKGAKWIPPEMMR' A
#
# COMPACT_ATOMS: atom_id res chain seq x y z
N MET A 1 -19.56 -0.40 0.44
CA MET A 1 -18.68 -0.22 -0.75
C MET A 1 -17.52 0.76 -0.51
N ASN A 2 -17.49 1.51 0.61
CA ASN A 2 -16.34 2.36 0.97
C ASN A 2 -15.39 1.68 1.98
N ASP A 3 -15.88 0.68 2.71
CA ASP A 3 -15.15 0.06 3.83
C ASP A 3 -13.99 -0.82 3.34
N ASP A 4 -14.21 -1.69 2.35
CA ASP A 4 -13.17 -2.56 1.77
C ASP A 4 -11.97 -1.77 1.23
N LEU A 5 -12.24 -0.58 0.67
CA LEU A 5 -11.21 0.29 0.13
C LEU A 5 -10.32 0.87 1.24
N MET A 6 -10.93 1.26 2.36
CA MET A 6 -10.20 1.77 3.51
C MET A 6 -9.50 0.65 4.29
N ILE A 7 -10.08 -0.55 4.36
CA ILE A 7 -9.43 -1.74 4.91
C ILE A 7 -8.14 -2.03 4.11
N LEU A 8 -8.21 -2.01 2.78
CA LEU A 8 -7.03 -2.22 1.94
C LEU A 8 -5.99 -1.11 2.11
N TYR A 9 -6.41 0.15 2.24
CA TYR A 9 -5.49 1.25 2.52
C TYR A 9 -4.78 1.07 3.88
N ASN A 10 -5.52 0.75 4.92
CA ASN A 10 -4.97 0.52 6.27
C ASN A 10 -3.99 -0.65 6.27
N TYR A 11 -4.33 -1.75 5.60
CA TYR A 11 -3.42 -2.88 5.43
C TYR A 11 -2.09 -2.47 4.76
N ILE A 12 -2.14 -1.65 3.70
CA ILE A 12 -0.91 -1.16 3.05
C ILE A 12 -0.05 -0.35 4.01
N VAL A 13 -0.67 0.53 4.81
CA VAL A 13 0.04 1.37 5.77
C VAL A 13 0.71 0.50 6.83
N GLU A 14 -0.04 -0.41 7.45
CA GLU A 14 0.47 -1.33 8.48
C GLU A 14 1.58 -2.23 7.94
N TYR A 15 1.41 -2.78 6.74
CA TYR A 15 2.43 -3.61 6.09
C TYR A 15 3.72 -2.82 5.91
N LYS A 16 3.64 -1.58 5.38
CA LYS A 16 4.81 -0.73 5.18
C LYS A 16 5.48 -0.37 6.50
N MET A 17 4.72 -0.12 7.57
CA MET A 17 5.29 0.13 8.90
C MET A 17 6.06 -1.08 9.43
N ALA A 18 5.55 -2.29 9.21
CA ALA A 18 6.19 -3.53 9.66
C ALA A 18 7.39 -3.97 8.79
N HIS A 19 7.53 -3.44 7.57
CA HIS A 19 8.53 -3.86 6.59
C HIS A 19 9.43 -2.71 6.11
N ASP A 20 9.79 -1.78 6.99
CA ASP A 20 10.74 -0.69 6.69
C ASP A 20 10.36 0.16 5.47
N GLY A 21 9.07 0.43 5.32
CA GLY A 21 8.54 1.20 4.20
C GLY A 21 8.38 0.41 2.90
N ASN A 22 8.76 -0.87 2.84
CA ASN A 22 8.55 -1.70 1.66
C ASN A 22 7.06 -1.92 1.38
N SER A 23 6.67 -1.80 0.11
CA SER A 23 5.29 -1.99 -0.31
C SER A 23 4.90 -3.48 -0.35
N PRO A 24 3.66 -3.83 0.02
CA PRO A 24 3.15 -5.18 -0.20
C PRO A 24 2.98 -5.46 -1.70
N SER A 25 3.13 -6.72 -2.10
CA SER A 25 2.74 -7.18 -3.42
C SER A 25 1.22 -7.33 -3.54
N TYR A 26 0.72 -7.52 -4.76
CA TYR A 26 -0.70 -7.76 -4.97
C TYR A 26 -1.15 -9.09 -4.39
N TYR A 27 -0.24 -10.07 -4.30
CA TYR A 27 -0.52 -11.38 -3.70
C TYR A 27 -0.59 -11.27 -2.18
N ASP A 28 0.26 -10.45 -1.55
CA ASP A 28 0.20 -10.20 -0.10
C ASP A 28 -1.15 -9.56 0.28
N ILE A 29 -1.59 -8.55 -0.48
CA ILE A 29 -2.89 -7.90 -0.26
C ILE A 29 -4.04 -8.89 -0.50
N ALA A 30 -3.98 -9.63 -1.61
CA ALA A 30 -5.01 -10.59 -1.99
C ALA A 30 -5.18 -11.69 -0.91
N GLY A 31 -4.07 -12.27 -0.45
CA GLY A 31 -4.08 -13.30 0.58
C GLY A 31 -4.52 -12.78 1.95
N ALA A 32 -4.08 -11.59 2.35
CA ALA A 32 -4.41 -11.03 3.66
C ALA A 32 -5.88 -10.59 3.78
N LEU A 33 -6.49 -10.13 2.68
CA LEU A 33 -7.85 -9.58 2.67
C LEU A 33 -8.90 -10.52 2.06
N ASP A 34 -8.51 -11.76 1.73
CA ASP A 34 -9.34 -12.73 1.01
C ASP A 34 -9.97 -12.14 -0.27
N MET A 35 -9.14 -11.44 -1.06
CA MET A 35 -9.53 -10.78 -2.30
C MET A 35 -8.83 -11.41 -3.50
N ASN A 36 -9.48 -11.42 -4.66
CA ASN A 36 -8.75 -11.73 -5.89
C ASN A 36 -7.88 -10.53 -6.33
N THR A 37 -6.78 -10.82 -7.03
CA THR A 37 -5.81 -9.82 -7.50
C THR A 37 -6.41 -8.77 -8.44
N GLY A 38 -7.47 -9.10 -9.18
CA GLY A 38 -8.21 -8.15 -10.01
C GLY A 38 -9.01 -7.13 -9.18
N ALA A 39 -9.60 -7.55 -8.07
CA ALA A 39 -10.26 -6.67 -7.10
C ALA A 39 -9.23 -5.76 -6.41
N VAL A 40 -8.07 -6.30 -6.01
CA VAL A 40 -6.94 -5.50 -5.48
C VAL A 40 -6.51 -4.44 -6.48
N TYR A 41 -6.30 -4.79 -7.75
CA TYR A 41 -5.93 -3.82 -8.79
C TYR A 41 -6.95 -2.69 -8.94
N ARG A 42 -8.24 -3.01 -8.97
CA ARG A 42 -9.32 -2.00 -9.05
C ARG A 42 -9.33 -1.10 -7.82
N ALA A 43 -9.20 -1.66 -6.62
CA ALA A 43 -9.15 -0.91 -5.38
C ALA A 43 -7.93 0.04 -5.34
N LEU A 44 -6.75 -0.43 -5.71
CA LEU A 44 -5.54 0.41 -5.80
C LEU A 44 -5.71 1.57 -6.79
N ARG A 45 -6.37 1.34 -7.94
CA ARG A 45 -6.69 2.43 -8.88
C ARG A 45 -7.63 3.47 -8.27
N LEU A 46 -8.61 3.04 -7.49
CA LEU A 46 -9.52 3.95 -6.78
C LEU A 46 -8.79 4.75 -5.70
N LEU A 47 -7.90 4.13 -4.91
CA LEU A 47 -7.07 4.84 -3.93
C LEU A 47 -6.17 5.88 -4.60
N LYS A 48 -5.57 5.54 -5.75
CA LYS A 48 -4.78 6.49 -6.54
C LYS A 48 -5.63 7.66 -7.05
N ALA A 49 -6.82 7.37 -7.60
CA ALA A 49 -7.73 8.41 -8.07
C ALA A 49 -8.19 9.35 -6.95
N ARG A 50 -8.26 8.86 -5.70
CA ARG A 50 -8.54 9.64 -4.49
C ARG A 50 -7.32 10.38 -3.92
N GLY A 51 -6.14 10.22 -4.51
CA GLY A 51 -4.91 10.87 -4.05
C GLY A 51 -4.32 10.32 -2.75
N LEU A 52 -4.76 9.13 -2.31
CA LEU A 52 -4.27 8.48 -1.08
C LEU A 52 -2.96 7.73 -1.31
N ILE A 53 -2.78 7.18 -2.51
CA ILE A 53 -1.56 6.47 -2.91
C ILE A 53 -1.08 6.93 -4.28
N ASP A 54 0.16 6.58 -4.61
CA ASP A 54 0.68 6.57 -5.97
C ASP A 54 1.52 5.31 -6.20
N PHE A 55 2.08 5.17 -7.40
CA PHE A 55 3.03 4.12 -7.73
C PHE A 55 4.40 4.73 -8.01
N GLU A 56 5.47 4.05 -7.60
CA GLU A 56 6.83 4.51 -7.90
C GLU A 56 7.07 4.55 -9.41
N PRO A 57 7.66 5.65 -9.93
CA PRO A 57 8.10 5.70 -11.33
C PRO A 57 9.11 4.59 -11.59
N ARG A 58 8.91 3.82 -12.66
CA ARG A 58 9.82 2.74 -13.12
C ARG A 58 9.93 1.51 -12.21
N LYS A 59 9.31 1.50 -11.03
CA LYS A 59 9.19 0.30 -10.17
C LYS A 59 7.73 -0.15 -10.15
N THR A 60 7.42 -1.07 -11.05
CA THR A 60 6.05 -1.58 -11.23
C THR A 60 5.48 -2.07 -9.91
N ARG A 61 4.25 -1.63 -9.62
CA ARG A 61 3.45 -2.07 -8.46
C ARG A 61 4.04 -1.70 -7.08
N SER A 62 5.11 -0.92 -7.00
CA SER A 62 5.54 -0.38 -5.71
C SER A 62 4.64 0.77 -5.30
N ILE A 63 3.98 0.61 -4.15
CA ILE A 63 2.97 1.55 -3.65
C ILE A 63 3.62 2.63 -2.78
N ILE A 64 3.37 3.88 -3.14
CA ILE A 64 3.67 5.08 -2.35
C ILE A 64 2.41 5.50 -1.61
N VAL A 65 2.47 5.67 -0.29
CA VAL A 65 1.39 6.30 0.47
C VAL A 65 1.61 7.81 0.43
N LYS A 66 0.65 8.58 -0.08
CA LYS A 66 0.80 10.03 -0.23
C LYS A 66 0.83 10.70 1.14
N GLY A 67 1.80 11.60 1.33
CA GLY A 67 2.02 12.28 2.61
C GLY A 67 2.85 11.48 3.62
N ALA A 68 3.04 10.17 3.42
CA ALA A 68 3.92 9.37 4.25
C ALA A 68 5.40 9.58 3.88
N LYS A 69 6.27 9.58 4.89
CA LYS A 69 7.71 9.53 4.74
C LYS A 69 8.24 8.43 5.66
N TRP A 70 9.08 7.56 5.12
CA TRP A 70 9.84 6.65 5.97
C TRP A 70 10.99 7.42 6.63
N ILE A 71 11.16 7.22 7.94
CA ILE A 71 12.23 7.80 8.73
C ILE A 71 13.08 6.61 9.21
N PRO A 72 14.37 6.54 8.86
CA PRO A 72 15.24 5.50 9.38
C PRO A 72 15.33 5.61 10.91
N PRO A 73 15.51 4.49 11.63
CA PRO A 73 15.92 4.54 13.03
C PRO A 73 17.16 5.43 13.16
N GLU A 74 17.24 6.25 14.21
CA GLU A 74 18.44 7.04 14.48
C GLU A 74 19.65 6.09 14.49
N MET A 75 20.67 6.40 13.67
CA MET A 75 21.97 5.77 13.85
C MET A 75 22.47 6.20 15.23
N MET A 76 22.23 5.39 16.25
CA MET A 76 22.93 5.52 17.52
C MET A 76 24.42 5.37 17.19
N ARG A 77 25.11 6.51 17.15
CA ARG A 77 26.57 6.60 17.11
C ARG A 77 27.11 6.46 18.52
#